data_AF-A0A2U1RP11-F1
#
_entry.id   AF-A0A2U1RP11-F1
#
_cell.length_a   1.000
_cell.length_b   1.000
_cell.length_c   1.000
_cell.angle_alpha   90.00
_cell.angle_beta   90.00
_cell.angle_gamma   90.00
#
_symmetry.space_group_name_H-M   'P 1'
#
loop_
_entity.id
_entity.type
_entity.pdbx_description
1 polymer ?
#
loop_
_entity_poly.entity_id
_entity_poly.type
_entity_poly.pdbx_seq_one_letter_code
_entity_poly.pdbx_strand_id
1 'polypeptide(L)'
;MSRKKGRVHTWTSIRTLQLPPRPSPSKPWWWSPEAMIGHLIEIGCRVTPGLSRWYLDHYVSIKRFEKQVRRNLGFPAPPSSVTLLITYTCNFGCYHCESTSDPKAEWGLPFETIARLIREIKEMGVKTLIISGGEPLVRPDLFEILELVNQHGFNVMLCTNGSLVERHRDRLARAHLDCVMTSVDGLEETNDRFRHYPGAYKQTFRALELFQQIGVGGRVVNTMLHPDNLDELEELGDRIMHSAATRWRIALALPSGRAKGQDRFCLTDDQIRSVLRFIRDRCARFPVYLSEEVGYVGPWALQVRPRPFSSGDGLSHFAIMPTGDVIGSAVLHDVAYSEGNIKEQTLKEIWRDGFQRYRQPVLPDACYECRYLYACGGGTYAMRVGNRHCLKQLWEGGDQ
;
A
#
# COMPACT_ATOMS: atom_id res chain seq x y z
N MET A 1 17.98 -60.18 -12.89
CA MET A 1 18.44 -59.60 -11.61
C MET A 1 17.94 -58.16 -11.49
N SER A 2 17.02 -57.94 -10.53
CA SER A 2 16.65 -56.70 -9.81
C SER A 2 16.79 -55.31 -10.46
N ARG A 3 15.62 -54.70 -10.77
CA ARG A 3 15.43 -53.24 -10.91
C ARG A 3 15.33 -52.60 -9.51
N LYS A 4 16.23 -51.67 -9.16
CA LYS A 4 16.08 -50.82 -7.96
C LYS A 4 15.23 -49.59 -8.29
N LYS A 5 14.02 -49.53 -7.71
CA LYS A 5 13.18 -48.33 -7.62
C LYS A 5 13.81 -47.36 -6.60
N GLY A 6 14.15 -46.15 -7.02
CA GLY A 6 14.45 -45.03 -6.11
C GLY A 6 13.15 -44.50 -5.50
N ARG A 7 13.09 -44.43 -4.17
CA ARG A 7 11.94 -43.90 -3.42
C ARG A 7 11.88 -42.38 -3.60
N VAL A 8 10.73 -41.89 -4.07
CA VAL A 8 10.33 -40.49 -3.93
C VAL A 8 9.94 -40.30 -2.46
N HIS A 9 10.68 -39.46 -1.72
CA HIS A 9 10.30 -39.06 -0.37
C HIS A 9 9.12 -38.08 -0.45
N THR A 10 7.92 -38.58 -0.16
CA THR A 10 6.74 -37.75 0.09
C THR A 10 6.92 -37.02 1.42
N TRP A 11 6.94 -35.68 1.37
CA TRP A 11 6.95 -34.82 2.55
C TRP A 11 5.57 -34.83 3.22
N THR A 12 5.30 -35.89 3.98
CA THR A 12 4.13 -36.02 4.85
C THR A 12 4.58 -36.07 6.30
N SER A 13 5.02 -34.94 6.87
CA SER A 13 4.98 -34.68 8.32
C SER A 13 5.35 -33.23 8.66
N ILE A 14 4.41 -32.30 8.52
CA ILE A 14 4.41 -31.02 9.26
C ILE A 14 3.16 -31.00 10.15
N ARG A 15 3.00 -32.02 11.01
CA ARG A 15 1.87 -32.09 11.94
C ARG A 15 2.24 -31.89 13.41
N THR A 16 3.53 -31.77 13.74
CA THR A 16 3.98 -31.62 15.14
C THR A 16 5.29 -30.82 15.21
N LEU A 17 5.25 -29.54 14.83
CA LEU A 17 6.24 -28.57 15.32
C LEU A 17 5.75 -28.08 16.69
N GLN A 18 6.30 -28.62 17.77
CA GLN A 18 6.14 -28.02 19.10
C GLN A 18 6.86 -26.67 19.10
N LEU A 19 6.16 -25.64 19.58
CA LEU A 19 6.66 -24.26 19.59
C LEU A 19 7.82 -24.11 20.59
N PRO A 20 8.88 -23.35 20.24
CA PRO A 20 9.93 -23.03 21.20
C PRO A 20 9.40 -22.07 22.30
N PRO A 21 9.99 -22.11 23.50
CA PRO A 21 9.64 -21.20 24.60
C PRO A 21 9.99 -19.75 24.26
N ARG A 22 9.34 -18.80 24.97
CA ARG A 22 9.55 -17.35 24.84
C ARG A 22 11.04 -16.99 24.82
N PRO A 23 11.50 -16.12 23.91
CA PRO A 23 12.88 -15.67 23.91
C PRO A 23 13.18 -14.78 25.13
N SER A 24 14.41 -14.88 25.63
CA SER A 24 14.99 -14.10 26.73
C SER A 24 15.01 -12.59 26.43
N PRO A 25 14.82 -11.71 27.44
CA PRO A 25 14.79 -10.24 27.28
C PRO A 25 16.10 -9.58 26.81
N SER A 26 17.19 -10.33 26.62
CA SER A 26 18.51 -9.78 26.25
C SER A 26 18.81 -9.71 24.74
N LYS A 27 17.84 -9.99 23.86
CA LYS A 27 18.01 -9.85 22.40
C LYS A 27 17.12 -8.74 21.84
N PRO A 28 17.55 -7.98 20.81
CA PRO A 28 16.69 -6.99 20.17
C PRO A 28 15.41 -7.64 19.65
N TRP A 29 14.26 -7.04 19.96
CA TRP A 29 12.92 -7.60 19.74
C TRP A 29 12.56 -7.85 18.25
N TRP A 30 13.41 -7.47 17.29
CA TRP A 30 13.24 -7.69 15.85
C TRP A 30 13.90 -8.97 15.31
N TRP A 31 14.67 -9.70 16.13
CA TRP A 31 15.35 -10.93 15.70
C TRP A 31 14.63 -12.17 16.25
N SER A 32 13.72 -12.74 15.46
CA SER A 32 13.25 -14.12 15.65
C SER A 32 13.49 -14.93 14.36
N PRO A 33 14.12 -16.12 14.43
CA PRO A 33 14.30 -17.02 13.30
C PRO A 33 12.98 -17.35 12.56
N GLU A 34 11.85 -17.29 13.25
CA GLU A 34 10.53 -17.68 12.75
C GLU A 34 9.89 -16.62 11.85
N ALA A 35 10.06 -15.33 12.16
CA ALA A 35 9.69 -14.25 11.24
C ALA A 35 10.55 -14.27 9.97
N MET A 36 11.81 -14.67 10.10
CA MET A 36 12.72 -14.89 8.99
C MET A 36 12.26 -16.09 8.13
N ILE A 37 11.77 -17.18 8.73
CA ILE A 37 11.23 -18.34 8.00
C ILE A 37 9.99 -17.97 7.18
N GLY A 38 9.03 -17.21 7.73
CA GLY A 38 7.87 -16.73 6.97
C GLY A 38 8.27 -15.88 5.75
N HIS A 39 9.23 -14.97 5.96
CA HIS A 39 9.77 -14.11 4.90
C HIS A 39 10.57 -14.91 3.86
N LEU A 40 11.35 -15.92 4.29
CA LEU A 40 12.10 -16.82 3.41
C LEU A 40 11.18 -17.75 2.61
N ILE A 41 10.05 -18.19 3.16
CA ILE A 41 9.02 -18.92 2.43
C ILE A 41 8.41 -18.02 1.36
N GLU A 42 8.04 -16.78 1.68
CA GLU A 42 7.52 -15.82 0.69
C GLU A 42 8.53 -15.51 -0.42
N ILE A 43 9.81 -15.36 -0.09
CA ILE A 43 10.89 -15.18 -1.07
C ILE A 43 11.07 -16.45 -1.92
N GLY A 44 11.11 -17.63 -1.30
CA GLY A 44 11.29 -18.92 -1.98
C GLY A 44 10.16 -19.24 -2.96
N CYS A 45 8.93 -18.81 -2.66
CA CYS A 45 7.77 -18.98 -3.53
C CYS A 45 7.81 -18.11 -4.79
N ARG A 46 8.64 -17.06 -4.83
CA ARG A 46 8.84 -16.20 -6.01
C ARG A 46 9.81 -16.77 -7.04
N VAL A 47 10.79 -17.55 -6.60
CA VAL A 47 11.90 -18.02 -7.45
C VAL A 47 11.77 -19.47 -7.90
N THR A 48 10.79 -20.21 -7.39
CA THR A 48 10.59 -21.63 -7.75
C THR A 48 9.13 -21.90 -8.15
N PRO A 49 8.83 -22.16 -9.43
CA PRO A 49 7.47 -22.40 -9.92
C PRO A 49 6.68 -23.49 -9.16
N GLY A 50 7.38 -24.53 -8.66
CA GLY A 50 6.77 -25.59 -7.85
C GLY A 50 6.41 -25.15 -6.43
N LEU A 51 7.15 -24.21 -5.83
CA LEU A 51 6.82 -23.65 -4.53
C LEU A 51 5.63 -22.69 -4.61
N SER A 52 5.41 -21.99 -5.72
CA SER A 52 4.28 -21.07 -5.88
C SER A 52 2.93 -21.79 -5.77
N ARG A 53 2.82 -23.00 -6.37
CA ARG A 53 1.60 -23.82 -6.29
C ARG A 53 1.42 -24.44 -4.91
N TRP A 54 2.47 -25.01 -4.34
CA TRP A 54 2.45 -25.48 -2.94
C TRP A 54 2.04 -24.37 -1.98
N TYR A 55 2.57 -23.16 -2.18
CA TYR A 55 2.22 -22.00 -1.37
C TYR A 55 0.76 -21.64 -1.52
N LEU A 56 0.20 -21.59 -2.73
CA LEU A 56 -1.23 -21.36 -2.94
C LEU A 56 -2.08 -22.40 -2.21
N ASP A 57 -1.69 -23.68 -2.27
CA ASP A 57 -2.39 -24.78 -1.61
C ASP A 57 -2.32 -24.69 -0.07
N HIS A 58 -1.26 -24.10 0.48
CA HIS A 58 -1.00 -24.01 1.92
C HIS A 58 -1.09 -22.57 2.47
N TYR A 59 -1.46 -21.60 1.64
CA TYR A 59 -1.30 -20.17 1.91
C TYR A 59 -2.01 -19.75 3.18
N VAL A 60 -3.25 -20.23 3.35
CA VAL A 60 -4.09 -19.98 4.52
C VAL A 60 -3.41 -20.49 5.80
N SER A 61 -2.83 -21.68 5.77
CA SER A 61 -2.15 -22.31 6.91
C SER A 61 -0.86 -21.56 7.28
N ILE A 62 -0.10 -21.12 6.28
CA ILE A 62 1.11 -20.31 6.48
C ILE A 62 0.77 -18.98 7.14
N LYS A 63 -0.25 -18.27 6.64
CA LYS A 63 -0.69 -16.98 7.22
C LYS A 63 -1.29 -17.14 8.62
N ARG A 64 -2.00 -18.24 8.87
CA ARG A 64 -2.47 -18.60 10.23
C ARG A 64 -1.30 -18.73 11.20
N PHE A 65 -0.25 -19.45 10.82
CA PHE A 65 0.95 -19.60 11.64
C PHE A 65 1.66 -18.26 11.87
N GLU A 66 1.86 -17.47 10.81
CA GLU A 66 2.48 -16.14 10.91
C GLU A 66 1.73 -15.23 11.90
N LYS A 67 0.40 -15.17 11.80
CA LYS A 67 -0.45 -14.37 12.70
C LYS A 67 -0.37 -14.87 14.15
N GLN A 68 -0.29 -16.18 14.36
CA GLN A 68 -0.15 -16.78 15.68
C GLN A 68 1.22 -16.50 16.32
N VAL A 69 2.30 -16.56 15.53
CA VAL A 69 3.65 -16.19 15.97
C VAL A 69 3.70 -14.71 16.37
N ARG A 70 3.19 -13.81 15.51
CA ARG A 70 3.09 -12.38 15.80
C ARG A 70 2.35 -12.11 17.12
N ARG A 71 1.22 -12.77 17.34
CA ARG A 71 0.45 -12.65 18.59
C ARG A 71 1.25 -13.12 19.81
N ASN A 72 1.97 -14.23 19.68
CA ASN A 72 2.73 -14.83 20.78
C ASN A 72 4.00 -14.04 21.15
N LEU A 73 4.58 -13.31 20.20
CA LEU A 73 5.78 -12.48 20.40
C LEU A 73 5.51 -11.16 21.13
N GLY A 74 4.25 -10.80 21.41
CA GLY A 74 3.90 -9.54 22.08
C GLY A 74 4.01 -8.35 21.14
N PHE A 75 2.90 -8.05 20.45
CA PHE A 75 2.77 -6.86 19.60
C PHE A 75 2.65 -5.58 20.45
N PRO A 76 3.03 -4.39 19.90
CA PRO A 76 3.29 -4.17 18.48
C PRO A 76 4.76 -4.18 18.04
N ALA A 77 5.04 -4.90 16.96
CA ALA A 77 6.27 -4.71 16.19
C ALA A 77 6.32 -3.28 15.61
N PRO A 78 7.49 -2.75 15.24
CA PRO A 78 7.60 -1.47 14.56
C PRO A 78 6.79 -1.42 13.29
N PRO A 79 6.38 -0.21 12.90
CA PRO A 79 5.93 0.01 11.54
C PRO A 79 7.09 -0.22 10.56
N SER A 80 6.80 -0.89 9.46
CA SER A 80 7.72 -0.95 8.31
C SER A 80 7.77 0.39 7.57
N SER A 81 6.64 1.10 7.54
CA SER A 81 6.50 2.39 6.87
C SER A 81 5.51 3.31 7.56
N VAL A 82 5.71 4.62 7.39
CA VAL A 82 4.75 5.65 7.83
C VAL A 82 4.46 6.58 6.65
N THR A 83 3.20 6.97 6.49
CA THR A 83 2.80 8.02 5.54
C THR A 83 2.63 9.34 6.30
N LEU A 84 3.38 10.36 5.93
CA LEU A 84 3.23 11.70 6.47
C LEU A 84 2.47 12.55 5.45
N LEU A 85 1.23 12.89 5.78
CA LEU A 85 0.42 13.83 5.01
C LEU A 85 0.79 15.23 5.49
N ILE A 86 1.68 15.89 4.76
CA ILE A 86 2.30 17.15 5.21
C ILE A 86 1.45 18.39 4.94
N THR A 87 0.33 18.28 4.23
CA THR A 87 -0.57 19.39 3.93
C THR A 87 -1.92 18.92 3.42
N TYR A 88 -2.98 19.72 3.59
CA TYR A 88 -4.23 19.57 2.84
C TYR A 88 -4.27 20.46 1.58
N THR A 89 -3.35 21.41 1.44
CA THR A 89 -3.27 22.31 0.29
C THR A 89 -2.91 21.53 -0.97
N CYS A 90 -3.67 21.71 -2.04
CA CYS A 90 -3.39 21.12 -3.35
C CYS A 90 -3.80 22.05 -4.47
N ASN A 91 -3.01 22.13 -5.53
CA ASN A 91 -3.34 22.92 -6.72
C ASN A 91 -4.34 22.21 -7.67
N PHE A 92 -4.76 20.98 -7.36
CA PHE A 92 -5.69 20.18 -8.17
C PHE A 92 -7.07 20.06 -7.50
N GLY A 93 -8.08 19.81 -8.34
CA GLY A 93 -9.47 19.67 -7.95
C GLY A 93 -10.05 18.27 -8.20
N CYS A 94 -9.28 17.18 -8.07
CA CYS A 94 -9.70 15.82 -8.44
C CYS A 94 -11.03 15.33 -7.81
N TYR A 95 -11.93 14.75 -8.60
CA TYR A 95 -13.24 14.27 -8.11
C TYR A 95 -13.16 13.13 -7.07
N HIS A 96 -12.06 12.37 -7.07
CA HIS A 96 -11.86 11.20 -6.22
C HIS A 96 -10.94 11.45 -5.02
N CYS A 97 -10.58 12.70 -4.75
CA CYS A 97 -9.59 13.05 -3.73
C CYS A 97 -10.04 12.61 -2.33
N GLU A 98 -9.30 11.65 -1.75
CA GLU A 98 -9.56 11.04 -0.44
C GLU A 98 -9.38 12.04 0.71
N SER A 99 -8.38 12.91 0.60
CA SER A 99 -8.07 13.96 1.59
C SER A 99 -8.97 15.19 1.50
N THR A 100 -9.85 15.27 0.49
CA THR A 100 -10.69 16.44 0.23
C THR A 100 -9.88 17.74 0.08
N SER A 101 -8.64 17.63 -0.40
CA SER A 101 -7.69 18.74 -0.51
C SER A 101 -8.19 19.88 -1.40
N ASP A 102 -7.81 21.10 -1.01
CA ASP A 102 -8.25 22.36 -1.63
C ASP A 102 -7.09 23.37 -1.71
N PRO A 103 -7.01 24.22 -2.75
CA PRO A 103 -5.97 25.26 -2.86
C PRO A 103 -5.94 26.26 -1.70
N LYS A 104 -7.06 26.43 -0.98
CA LYS A 104 -7.20 27.35 0.15
C LYS A 104 -7.10 26.65 1.51
N ALA A 105 -6.87 25.33 1.52
CA ALA A 105 -6.70 24.60 2.77
C ALA A 105 -5.41 25.01 3.50
N GLU A 106 -5.40 24.87 4.81
CA GLU A 106 -4.23 25.15 5.64
C GLU A 106 -3.10 24.14 5.40
N TRP A 107 -1.85 24.61 5.61
CA TRP A 107 -0.65 23.79 5.47
C TRP A 107 -0.56 22.61 6.45
N GLY A 108 -1.32 22.66 7.54
CA GLY A 108 -1.28 21.65 8.60
C GLY A 108 -0.16 21.90 9.61
N LEU A 109 0.55 20.84 10.01
CA LEU A 109 1.58 20.91 11.05
C LEU A 109 2.73 21.88 10.69
N PRO A 110 3.26 22.66 11.65
CA PRO A 110 4.43 23.49 11.44
C PRO A 110 5.70 22.64 11.29
N PHE A 111 6.74 23.22 10.69
CA PHE A 111 8.01 22.54 10.39
C PHE A 111 8.61 21.85 11.63
N GLU A 112 8.63 22.54 12.77
CA GLU A 112 9.23 22.05 14.01
C GLU A 112 8.53 20.79 14.52
N THR A 113 7.22 20.71 14.32
CA THR A 113 6.43 19.52 14.67
C THR A 113 6.77 18.36 13.72
N ILE A 114 6.86 18.62 12.41
CA ILE A 114 7.27 17.60 11.44
C ILE A 114 8.70 17.11 11.73
N ALA A 115 9.62 18.01 12.06
CA ALA A 115 11.00 17.66 12.42
C ALA A 115 11.08 16.78 13.67
N ARG A 116 10.26 17.08 14.68
CA ARG A 116 10.10 16.19 15.85
C ARG A 116 9.58 14.81 15.44
N LEU A 117 8.53 14.75 14.62
CA LEU A 117 7.95 13.49 14.15
C LEU A 117 8.95 12.62 13.37
N ILE A 118 9.77 13.21 12.50
CA ILE A 118 10.79 12.47 11.75
C ILE A 118 11.76 11.73 12.70
N ARG A 119 12.17 12.38 13.80
CA ARG A 119 13.00 11.76 14.83
C ARG A 119 12.27 10.63 15.55
N GLU A 120 11.05 10.87 16.01
CA GLU A 120 10.23 9.84 16.69
C GLU A 120 9.99 8.62 15.79
N ILE A 121 9.67 8.84 14.51
CA ILE A 121 9.49 7.79 13.51
C ILE A 121 10.77 6.97 13.36
N LYS A 122 11.94 7.62 13.35
CA LYS A 122 13.23 6.91 13.23
C LYS A 122 13.53 6.08 14.46
N GLU A 123 13.30 6.62 15.65
CA GLU A 123 13.48 5.94 16.95
C GLU A 123 12.59 4.70 17.08
N MET A 124 11.42 4.71 16.44
CA MET A 124 10.55 3.53 16.35
C MET A 124 11.11 2.43 15.44
N GLY A 125 12.18 2.67 14.69
CA GLY A 125 12.80 1.70 13.78
C GLY A 125 12.18 1.65 12.38
N VAL A 126 11.41 2.66 11.99
CA VAL A 126 10.79 2.75 10.67
C VAL A 126 11.87 2.96 9.61
N LYS A 127 11.70 2.27 8.47
CA LYS A 127 12.67 2.31 7.36
C LYS A 127 12.22 3.17 6.20
N THR A 128 10.92 3.22 5.93
CA THR A 128 10.36 3.90 4.77
C THR A 128 9.41 5.01 5.22
N LEU A 129 9.63 6.22 4.70
CA LEU A 129 8.72 7.35 4.90
C LEU A 129 8.10 7.74 3.56
N ILE A 130 6.77 7.80 3.53
CA ILE A 130 5.99 8.22 2.36
C ILE A 130 5.54 9.65 2.62
N ILE A 131 6.02 10.60 1.82
CA ILE A 131 5.61 12.00 1.87
C ILE A 131 4.46 12.19 0.88
N SER A 132 3.31 12.59 1.40
CA SER A 132 2.06 12.76 0.64
C SER A 132 1.22 13.90 1.26
N GLY A 133 -0.07 14.00 0.93
CA GLY A 133 -0.99 15.03 1.43
C GLY A 133 -1.92 15.48 0.32
N GLY A 134 -2.18 16.77 0.26
CA GLY A 134 -2.66 17.44 -0.94
C GLY A 134 -1.61 17.35 -2.05
N GLU A 135 -0.88 18.42 -2.31
CA GLU A 135 0.30 18.37 -3.18
C GLU A 135 1.55 18.76 -2.37
N PRO A 136 2.46 17.83 -2.05
CA PRO A 136 3.70 18.14 -1.35
C PRO A 136 4.47 19.32 -1.95
N LEU A 137 4.58 19.41 -3.27
CA LEU A 137 5.38 20.45 -3.94
C LEU A 137 4.81 21.86 -3.82
N VAL A 138 3.58 22.04 -3.32
CA VAL A 138 3.08 23.39 -2.99
C VAL A 138 3.59 23.89 -1.64
N ARG A 139 4.07 22.99 -0.76
CA ARG A 139 4.49 23.34 0.60
C ARG A 139 5.86 24.06 0.58
N PRO A 140 5.97 25.28 1.16
CA PRO A 140 7.19 26.10 1.05
C PRO A 140 8.46 25.44 1.61
N ASP A 141 8.33 24.75 2.74
CA ASP A 141 9.37 24.09 3.54
C ASP A 141 9.54 22.60 3.21
N LEU A 142 9.01 22.12 2.07
CA LEU A 142 9.10 20.70 1.68
C LEU A 142 10.54 20.20 1.62
N PHE A 143 11.46 20.97 1.06
CA PHE A 143 12.80 20.44 0.76
C PHE A 143 13.67 20.40 2.01
N GLU A 144 13.41 21.28 2.97
CA GLU A 144 13.94 21.26 4.32
C GLU A 144 13.46 20.01 5.07
N ILE A 145 12.18 19.63 4.89
CA ILE A 145 11.63 18.37 5.39
C ILE A 145 12.35 17.18 4.73
N LEU A 146 12.47 17.16 3.40
CA LEU A 146 13.13 16.07 2.67
C LEU A 146 14.61 15.92 3.05
N GLU A 147 15.32 17.03 3.24
CA GLU A 147 16.71 17.02 3.72
C GLU A 147 16.80 16.35 5.10
N LEU A 148 15.92 16.72 6.04
CA LEU A 148 15.90 16.13 7.37
C LEU A 148 15.58 14.63 7.34
N VAL A 149 14.65 14.20 6.47
CA VAL A 149 14.33 12.79 6.27
C VAL A 149 15.55 12.01 5.77
N ASN A 150 16.28 12.55 4.80
CA ASN A 150 17.50 11.93 4.28
C ASN A 150 18.61 11.83 5.33
N GLN A 151 18.81 12.88 6.14
CA GLN A 151 19.79 12.87 7.24
C GLN A 151 19.53 11.74 8.25
N HIS A 152 18.27 11.30 8.41
CA HIS A 152 17.90 10.17 9.27
C HIS A 152 17.98 8.81 8.56
N GLY A 153 18.38 8.76 7.29
CA GLY A 153 18.56 7.52 6.53
C GLY A 153 17.27 6.74 6.34
N PHE A 154 16.18 7.43 6.00
CA PHE A 154 14.95 6.79 5.53
C PHE A 154 15.04 6.47 4.05
N ASN A 155 14.33 5.43 3.61
CA ASN A 155 13.94 5.32 2.21
C ASN A 155 12.74 6.24 1.97
N VAL A 156 12.85 7.16 1.02
CA VAL A 156 11.86 8.21 0.80
C VAL A 156 11.03 7.92 -0.44
N MET A 157 9.72 7.93 -0.26
CA MET A 157 8.76 7.91 -1.36
C MET A 157 7.98 9.22 -1.40
N LEU A 158 8.01 9.93 -2.53
CA LEU A 158 7.22 11.15 -2.73
C LEU A 158 6.00 10.86 -3.59
N CYS A 159 4.81 11.13 -3.07
CA CYS A 159 3.56 11.13 -3.84
C CYS A 159 3.29 12.55 -4.36
N THR A 160 3.18 12.73 -5.67
CA THR A 160 2.94 14.05 -6.28
C THR A 160 2.04 13.94 -7.49
N ASN A 161 1.25 14.98 -7.76
CA ASN A 161 0.47 15.13 -8.98
C ASN A 161 1.32 15.46 -10.21
N GLY A 162 2.62 15.74 -10.05
CA GLY A 162 3.57 15.95 -11.14
C GLY A 162 3.63 17.37 -11.70
N SER A 163 2.61 18.20 -11.47
CA SER A 163 2.47 19.52 -12.11
C SER A 163 3.57 20.52 -11.79
N LEU A 164 4.24 20.37 -10.64
CA LEU A 164 5.29 21.27 -10.17
C LEU A 164 6.70 20.68 -10.25
N VAL A 165 6.84 19.47 -10.79
CA VAL A 165 8.14 18.75 -10.82
C VAL A 165 9.17 19.51 -11.66
N GLU A 166 8.78 20.04 -12.81
CA GLU A 166 9.69 20.81 -13.67
C GLU A 166 10.18 22.08 -12.98
N ARG A 167 9.29 22.82 -12.31
CA ARG A 167 9.64 24.02 -11.54
C ARG A 167 10.66 23.74 -10.43
N HIS A 168 10.60 22.55 -9.83
CA HIS A 168 11.42 22.17 -8.68
C HIS A 168 12.55 21.19 -9.00
N ARG A 169 12.84 20.94 -10.28
CA ARG A 169 13.80 19.92 -10.73
C ARG A 169 15.13 19.93 -9.97
N ASP A 170 15.75 21.10 -9.81
CA ASP A 170 17.08 21.21 -9.18
C ASP A 170 17.04 20.98 -7.65
N ARG A 171 15.91 21.29 -7.00
CA ARG A 171 15.72 20.96 -5.58
C ARG A 171 15.42 19.47 -5.43
N LEU A 172 14.61 18.89 -6.32
CA LEU A 172 14.30 17.45 -6.35
C LEU A 172 15.53 16.58 -6.62
N ALA A 173 16.44 17.02 -7.50
CA ALA A 173 17.69 16.31 -7.78
C ALA A 173 18.60 16.18 -6.54
N ARG A 174 18.49 17.13 -5.60
CA ARG A 174 19.23 17.14 -4.32
C ARG A 174 18.45 16.46 -3.19
N ALA A 175 17.19 16.11 -3.39
CA ALA A 175 16.31 15.58 -2.36
C ALA A 175 16.41 14.05 -2.18
N HIS A 176 17.27 13.36 -2.95
CA HIS A 176 17.58 11.93 -2.81
C HIS A 176 16.33 11.04 -2.62
N LEU A 177 15.43 11.05 -3.60
CA LEU A 177 14.23 10.22 -3.56
C LEU A 177 14.52 8.80 -4.06
N ASP A 178 14.14 7.78 -3.28
CA ASP A 178 14.21 6.38 -3.71
C ASP A 178 13.08 6.03 -4.68
N CYS A 179 11.91 6.62 -4.44
CA CYS A 179 10.69 6.32 -5.18
C CYS A 179 9.82 7.57 -5.33
N VAL A 180 9.14 7.67 -6.46
CA VAL A 180 8.06 8.62 -6.68
C VAL A 180 6.81 7.87 -7.12
N MET A 181 5.66 8.38 -6.70
CA MET A 181 4.37 7.97 -7.23
C MET A 181 3.66 9.17 -7.81
N THR A 182 3.45 9.11 -9.12
CA THR A 182 2.57 10.02 -9.85
C THR A 182 1.29 9.28 -10.19
N SER A 183 0.26 10.00 -10.62
CA SER A 183 -1.02 9.38 -10.88
C SER A 183 -1.65 9.85 -12.19
N VAL A 184 -2.18 8.90 -12.96
CA VAL A 184 -2.85 9.10 -14.26
C VAL A 184 -4.12 8.26 -14.27
N ASP A 185 -5.28 8.87 -14.46
CA ASP A 185 -6.59 8.21 -14.33
C ASP A 185 -7.35 8.08 -15.66
N GLY A 186 -6.62 7.92 -16.76
CA GLY A 186 -7.17 7.79 -18.12
C GLY A 186 -6.23 8.36 -19.17
N LEU A 187 -6.68 8.38 -20.42
CA LEU A 187 -6.07 9.18 -21.49
C LEU A 187 -6.26 10.68 -21.22
N GLU A 188 -5.64 11.53 -22.03
CA GLU A 188 -5.50 12.96 -21.76
C GLU A 188 -6.81 13.66 -21.36
N GLU A 189 -7.88 13.51 -22.16
CA GLU A 189 -9.17 14.14 -21.88
C GLU A 189 -9.78 13.63 -20.57
N THR A 190 -9.86 12.31 -20.41
CA THR A 190 -10.45 11.66 -19.23
C THR A 190 -9.68 12.01 -17.96
N ASN A 191 -8.34 11.94 -18.01
CA ASN A 191 -7.47 12.28 -16.90
C ASN A 191 -7.62 13.75 -16.48
N ASP A 192 -7.52 14.67 -17.42
CA ASP A 192 -7.51 16.11 -17.12
C ASP A 192 -8.88 16.57 -16.60
N ARG A 193 -9.96 16.04 -17.18
CA ARG A 193 -11.32 16.22 -16.66
C ARG A 193 -11.45 15.67 -15.25
N PHE A 194 -11.02 14.42 -15.03
CA PHE A 194 -11.23 13.73 -13.75
C PHE A 194 -10.39 14.32 -12.60
N ARG A 195 -9.19 14.81 -12.93
CA ARG A 195 -8.28 15.51 -12.01
C ARG A 195 -8.59 17.00 -11.88
N HIS A 196 -9.51 17.50 -12.71
CA HIS A 196 -9.95 18.90 -12.77
C HIS A 196 -8.76 19.85 -12.92
N TYR A 197 -7.85 19.52 -13.83
CA TYR A 197 -6.65 20.30 -14.11
C TYR A 197 -6.18 20.07 -15.56
N PRO A 198 -6.36 21.06 -16.46
CA PRO A 198 -5.90 20.97 -17.84
C PRO A 198 -4.38 20.79 -17.94
N GLY A 199 -3.94 19.83 -18.74
CA GLY A 199 -2.53 19.48 -18.94
C GLY A 199 -1.96 18.51 -17.91
N ALA A 200 -2.75 18.02 -16.94
CA ALA A 200 -2.29 17.12 -15.89
C ALA A 200 -1.67 15.83 -16.46
N TYR A 201 -2.24 15.28 -17.52
CA TYR A 201 -1.75 14.08 -18.20
C TYR A 201 -0.32 14.30 -18.70
N LYS A 202 -0.14 15.32 -19.54
CA LYS A 202 1.17 15.68 -20.14
C LYS A 202 2.21 16.01 -19.08
N GLN A 203 1.82 16.78 -18.06
CA GLN A 203 2.72 17.12 -16.95
C GLN A 203 3.15 15.88 -16.16
N THR A 204 2.28 14.89 -16.00
CA THR A 204 2.63 13.64 -15.31
C THR A 204 3.67 12.84 -16.08
N PHE A 205 3.49 12.66 -17.39
CA PHE A 205 4.50 11.98 -18.22
C PHE A 205 5.82 12.75 -18.27
N ARG A 206 5.76 14.08 -18.36
CA ARG A 206 6.94 14.95 -18.26
C ARG A 206 7.65 14.80 -16.91
N ALA A 207 6.89 14.74 -15.81
CA ALA A 207 7.45 14.53 -14.48
C ALA A 207 8.18 13.19 -14.38
N LEU A 208 7.63 12.10 -14.93
CA LEU A 208 8.30 10.79 -14.96
C LEU A 208 9.64 10.84 -15.68
N GLU A 209 9.73 11.53 -16.83
CA GLU A 209 10.99 11.74 -17.56
C GLU A 209 12.00 12.52 -16.72
N LEU A 210 11.57 13.61 -16.06
CA LEU A 210 12.43 14.41 -15.22
C LEU A 210 12.96 13.61 -14.03
N PHE A 211 12.11 12.80 -13.39
CA PHE A 211 12.51 11.89 -12.32
C PHE A 211 13.52 10.83 -12.79
N GLN A 212 13.36 10.32 -14.02
CA GLN A 212 14.34 9.43 -14.62
C GLN A 212 15.69 10.14 -14.84
N GLN A 213 15.68 11.37 -15.37
CA GLN A 213 16.89 12.15 -15.64
C GLN A 213 17.68 12.49 -14.37
N ILE A 214 17.00 12.75 -13.25
CA ILE A 214 17.64 13.04 -11.97
C ILE A 214 17.93 11.77 -11.14
N GLY A 215 17.72 10.58 -11.72
CA GLY A 215 18.18 9.31 -11.14
C GLY A 215 17.25 8.64 -10.13
N VAL A 216 15.97 9.02 -10.02
CA VAL A 216 15.02 8.38 -9.10
C VAL A 216 14.70 6.97 -9.61
N GLY A 217 15.14 5.92 -8.92
CA GLY A 217 15.03 4.53 -9.39
C GLY A 217 13.60 3.97 -9.42
N GLY A 218 12.77 4.30 -8.43
CA GLY A 218 11.36 3.91 -8.38
C GLY A 218 10.45 4.99 -8.96
N ARG A 219 9.71 4.70 -10.03
CA ARG A 219 8.79 5.65 -10.67
C ARG A 219 7.47 4.92 -10.92
N VAL A 220 6.55 5.06 -9.98
CA VAL A 220 5.28 4.33 -10.00
C VAL A 220 4.20 5.25 -10.57
N VAL A 221 3.46 4.77 -11.56
CA VAL A 221 2.19 5.38 -11.94
C VAL A 221 1.09 4.71 -11.14
N ASN A 222 0.23 5.48 -10.49
CA ASN A 222 -1.00 5.00 -9.88
C ASN A 222 -2.21 5.40 -10.73
N THR A 223 -3.07 4.44 -11.04
CA THR A 223 -4.33 4.69 -11.77
C THR A 223 -5.48 4.23 -10.91
N MET A 224 -6.40 5.14 -10.60
CA MET A 224 -7.66 4.78 -9.96
C MET A 224 -8.68 4.45 -11.05
N LEU A 225 -9.14 3.20 -11.08
CA LEU A 225 -10.14 2.75 -12.06
C LEU A 225 -11.55 3.10 -11.61
N HIS A 226 -12.30 3.65 -12.55
CA HIS A 226 -13.73 3.94 -12.48
C HIS A 226 -14.37 3.59 -13.83
N PRO A 227 -15.71 3.50 -13.91
CA PRO A 227 -16.37 3.09 -15.16
C PRO A 227 -15.94 3.89 -16.39
N ASP A 228 -15.81 5.22 -16.27
CA ASP A 228 -15.49 6.08 -17.42
C ASP A 228 -14.05 5.95 -17.97
N ASN A 229 -13.12 5.27 -17.28
CA ASN A 229 -11.74 5.06 -17.79
C ASN A 229 -11.41 3.59 -18.07
N LEU A 230 -12.35 2.68 -17.88
CA LEU A 230 -12.09 1.25 -17.98
C LEU A 230 -11.80 0.83 -19.43
N ASP A 231 -12.50 1.42 -20.40
CA ASP A 231 -12.32 1.12 -21.82
C ASP A 231 -10.98 1.66 -22.37
N GLU A 232 -10.37 2.62 -21.66
CA GLU A 232 -9.06 3.18 -22.00
C GLU A 232 -7.89 2.36 -21.45
N LEU A 233 -8.16 1.34 -20.63
CA LEU A 233 -7.15 0.66 -19.83
C LEU A 233 -6.04 -0.01 -20.66
N GLU A 234 -6.40 -0.57 -21.82
CA GLU A 234 -5.47 -1.18 -22.77
C GLU A 234 -4.47 -0.16 -23.33
N GLU A 235 -4.98 0.93 -23.92
CA GLU A 235 -4.15 1.98 -24.51
C GLU A 235 -3.35 2.72 -23.44
N LEU A 236 -3.97 3.07 -22.31
CA LEU A 236 -3.28 3.70 -21.19
C LEU A 236 -2.11 2.85 -20.71
N GLY A 237 -2.30 1.53 -20.63
CA GLY A 237 -1.23 0.60 -20.29
C GLY A 237 -0.06 0.67 -21.27
N ASP A 238 -0.34 0.71 -22.57
CA ASP A 238 0.70 0.87 -23.58
C ASP A 238 1.44 2.20 -23.44
N ARG A 239 0.73 3.31 -23.18
CA ARG A 239 1.36 4.62 -22.94
C ARG A 239 2.28 4.60 -21.71
N ILE A 240 1.83 3.99 -20.61
CA ILE A 240 2.62 3.90 -19.38
C ILE A 240 3.86 3.02 -19.58
N MET A 241 3.74 1.88 -20.27
CA MET A 241 4.87 0.99 -20.54
C MET A 241 5.96 1.65 -21.40
N HIS A 242 5.57 2.50 -22.35
CA HIS A 242 6.51 3.25 -23.21
C HIS A 242 6.99 4.56 -22.56
N SER A 243 6.57 4.87 -21.34
CA SER A 243 7.02 6.04 -20.60
C SER A 243 8.25 5.76 -19.74
N ALA A 244 8.69 6.76 -18.99
CA ALA A 244 9.75 6.61 -17.99
C ALA A 244 9.32 5.83 -16.72
N ALA A 245 8.05 5.43 -16.58
CA ALA A 245 7.57 4.64 -15.44
C ALA A 245 8.32 3.32 -15.29
N THR A 246 8.52 2.86 -14.06
CA THR A 246 9.11 1.53 -13.77
C THR A 246 8.09 0.52 -13.29
N ARG A 247 6.93 0.98 -12.79
CA ARG A 247 5.83 0.13 -12.31
C ARG A 247 4.50 0.85 -12.48
N TRP A 248 3.44 0.07 -12.55
CA TRP A 248 2.06 0.56 -12.62
C TRP A 248 1.20 -0.07 -11.54
N ARG A 249 0.66 0.76 -10.66
CA ARG A 249 -0.26 0.38 -9.60
C ARG A 249 -1.69 0.69 -10.06
N ILE A 250 -2.54 -0.33 -10.04
CA ILE A 250 -3.97 -0.20 -10.31
C ILE A 250 -4.71 -0.20 -8.97
N ALA A 251 -5.45 0.88 -8.71
CA ALA A 251 -6.35 1.02 -7.58
C ALA A 251 -7.81 0.99 -8.05
N LEU A 252 -8.72 0.65 -7.15
CA LEU A 252 -10.16 0.76 -7.40
C LEU A 252 -10.71 1.90 -6.55
N ALA A 253 -11.75 2.57 -7.04
CA ALA A 253 -12.41 3.61 -6.27
C ALA A 253 -12.91 3.08 -4.91
N LEU A 254 -12.39 3.66 -3.83
CA LEU A 254 -12.94 3.54 -2.50
C LEU A 254 -13.54 4.88 -2.05
N PRO A 255 -14.77 5.24 -2.45
CA PRO A 255 -15.83 5.60 -1.51
C PRO A 255 -15.61 6.73 -0.51
N SER A 256 -14.56 7.54 -0.59
CA SER A 256 -14.10 8.41 0.51
C SER A 256 -13.84 9.83 0.02
N GLY A 257 -13.62 10.75 0.97
CA GLY A 257 -13.41 12.17 0.67
C GLY A 257 -14.49 12.73 -0.26
N ARG A 258 -14.06 13.31 -1.39
CA ARG A 258 -14.99 13.86 -2.40
C ARG A 258 -15.83 12.82 -3.13
N ALA A 259 -15.37 11.58 -3.19
CA ALA A 259 -16.10 10.47 -3.79
C ALA A 259 -17.11 9.81 -2.84
N LYS A 260 -17.17 10.23 -1.56
CA LYS A 260 -18.08 9.65 -0.56
C LYS A 260 -19.54 9.68 -1.05
N GLY A 261 -20.20 8.52 -1.02
CA GLY A 261 -21.59 8.36 -1.48
C GLY A 261 -21.78 8.37 -2.99
N GLN A 262 -20.70 8.38 -3.79
CA GLN A 262 -20.78 8.36 -5.25
C GLN A 262 -20.51 6.96 -5.82
N ASP A 263 -21.57 6.15 -5.90
CA ASP A 263 -21.46 4.78 -6.41
C ASP A 263 -21.11 4.70 -7.90
N ARG A 264 -21.28 5.80 -8.65
CA ARG A 264 -20.85 5.90 -10.04
C ARG A 264 -19.36 5.64 -10.27
N PHE A 265 -18.52 5.74 -9.23
CA PHE A 265 -17.09 5.46 -9.34
C PHE A 265 -16.74 3.98 -9.11
N CYS A 266 -17.68 3.16 -8.64
CA CYS A 266 -17.42 1.75 -8.37
C CYS A 266 -17.47 0.93 -9.64
N LEU A 267 -16.57 -0.04 -9.74
CA LEU A 267 -16.68 -1.09 -10.73
C LEU A 267 -17.64 -2.19 -10.26
N THR A 268 -18.31 -2.83 -11.22
CA THR A 268 -19.06 -4.07 -10.99
C THR A 268 -18.12 -5.26 -10.83
N ASP A 269 -18.64 -6.38 -10.31
CA ASP A 269 -17.88 -7.62 -10.16
C ASP A 269 -17.25 -8.11 -11.48
N ASP A 270 -17.99 -8.02 -12.59
CA ASP A 270 -17.49 -8.41 -13.92
C ASP A 270 -16.39 -7.48 -14.42
N GLN A 271 -16.53 -6.19 -14.18
CA GLN A 271 -15.49 -5.21 -14.48
C GLN A 271 -14.22 -5.48 -13.65
N ILE A 272 -14.36 -5.76 -12.34
CA ILE A 272 -13.23 -6.13 -11.49
C ILE A 272 -12.57 -7.42 -12.01
N ARG A 273 -13.33 -8.45 -12.40
CA ARG A 273 -12.76 -9.66 -13.03
C ARG A 273 -11.98 -9.34 -14.31
N SER A 274 -12.48 -8.42 -15.12
CA SER A 274 -11.77 -7.95 -16.32
C SER A 274 -10.43 -7.30 -15.97
N VAL A 275 -10.41 -6.43 -14.96
CA VAL A 275 -9.18 -5.80 -14.44
C VAL A 275 -8.20 -6.86 -13.90
N LEU A 276 -8.68 -7.86 -13.17
CA LEU A 276 -7.81 -8.94 -12.65
C LEU A 276 -7.15 -9.74 -13.79
N ARG A 277 -7.90 -10.06 -14.85
CA ARG A 277 -7.35 -10.71 -16.05
C ARG A 277 -6.33 -9.82 -16.75
N PHE A 278 -6.66 -8.55 -16.94
CA PHE A 278 -5.77 -7.56 -17.52
C PHE A 278 -4.41 -7.52 -16.80
N ILE A 279 -4.41 -7.42 -15.46
CA ILE A 279 -3.18 -7.37 -14.67
C ILE A 279 -2.38 -8.65 -14.83
N ARG A 280 -3.03 -9.82 -14.72
CA ARG A 280 -2.38 -11.13 -14.89
C ARG A 280 -1.71 -11.25 -16.25
N ASP A 281 -2.38 -10.81 -17.31
CA ASP A 281 -1.90 -10.99 -18.69
C ASP A 281 -0.78 -10.00 -19.03
N ARG A 282 -0.75 -8.83 -18.38
CA ARG A 282 0.26 -7.78 -18.59
C ARG A 282 1.47 -7.84 -17.66
N CYS A 283 1.35 -8.44 -16.47
CA CYS A 283 2.43 -8.41 -15.47
C CYS A 283 3.74 -9.04 -15.96
N ALA A 284 3.68 -9.92 -16.97
CA ALA A 284 4.85 -10.50 -17.63
C ALA A 284 5.58 -9.52 -18.57
N ARG A 285 4.89 -8.50 -19.10
CA ARG A 285 5.46 -7.50 -20.02
C ARG A 285 5.97 -6.27 -19.29
N PHE A 286 5.26 -5.85 -18.25
CA PHE A 286 5.61 -4.69 -17.44
C PHE A 286 5.12 -4.90 -15.99
N PRO A 287 5.81 -4.39 -14.95
CA PRO A 287 5.39 -4.55 -13.56
C PRO A 287 4.08 -3.81 -13.23
N VAL A 288 2.95 -4.38 -13.61
CA VAL A 288 1.61 -3.95 -13.25
C VAL A 288 1.07 -4.78 -12.08
N TYR A 289 0.43 -4.13 -11.11
CA TYR A 289 -0.12 -4.81 -9.94
C TYR A 289 -1.32 -4.10 -9.32
N LEU A 290 -2.17 -4.89 -8.66
CA LEU A 290 -3.33 -4.41 -7.93
C LEU A 290 -2.95 -3.86 -6.55
N SER A 291 -3.40 -2.65 -6.25
CA SER A 291 -3.29 -2.01 -4.94
C SER A 291 -3.79 -2.92 -3.82
N GLU A 292 -3.09 -2.92 -2.69
CA GLU A 292 -3.50 -3.58 -1.46
C GLU A 292 -4.80 -2.99 -0.88
N GLU A 293 -5.14 -1.74 -1.19
CA GLU A 293 -6.37 -1.08 -0.71
C GLU A 293 -7.64 -1.83 -1.14
N VAL A 294 -7.56 -2.52 -2.29
CA VAL A 294 -8.63 -3.35 -2.86
C VAL A 294 -8.95 -4.59 -2.02
N GLY A 295 -8.11 -4.90 -1.04
CA GLY A 295 -8.32 -6.05 -0.16
C GLY A 295 -7.91 -7.38 -0.76
N TYR A 296 -8.32 -8.47 -0.13
CA TYR A 296 -7.99 -9.80 -0.61
C TYR A 296 -8.79 -10.13 -1.86
N VAL A 297 -8.15 -10.76 -2.85
CA VAL A 297 -8.78 -11.16 -4.12
C VAL A 297 -8.71 -12.67 -4.35
N GLY A 298 -8.64 -13.44 -3.27
CA GLY A 298 -8.68 -14.90 -3.36
C GLY A 298 -7.48 -15.49 -4.13
N PRO A 299 -7.71 -16.55 -4.92
CA PRO A 299 -6.68 -17.19 -5.75
C PRO A 299 -5.98 -16.26 -6.74
N TRP A 300 -6.57 -15.11 -7.09
CA TRP A 300 -5.94 -14.11 -7.95
C TRP A 300 -4.76 -13.41 -7.29
N ALA A 301 -4.64 -13.43 -5.95
CA ALA A 301 -3.74 -12.55 -5.21
C ALA A 301 -2.29 -12.62 -5.66
N LEU A 302 -1.76 -13.81 -5.99
CA LEU A 302 -0.37 -13.96 -6.46
C LEU A 302 -0.19 -13.73 -7.96
N GLN A 303 -1.29 -13.68 -8.71
CA GLN A 303 -1.28 -13.41 -10.16
C GLN A 303 -1.30 -11.91 -10.44
N VAL A 304 -1.93 -11.14 -9.54
CA VAL A 304 -2.14 -9.69 -9.71
C VAL A 304 -1.34 -8.84 -8.73
N ARG A 305 -0.56 -9.44 -7.83
CA ARG A 305 0.32 -8.72 -6.90
C ARG A 305 1.71 -9.36 -6.83
N PRO A 306 2.76 -8.55 -6.62
CA PRO A 306 4.12 -9.05 -6.43
C PRO A 306 4.33 -9.71 -5.07
N ARG A 307 3.42 -9.49 -4.11
CA ARG A 307 3.48 -10.02 -2.74
C ARG A 307 2.12 -10.58 -2.32
N PRO A 308 2.12 -11.56 -1.41
CA PRO A 308 0.91 -11.99 -0.74
C PRO A 308 0.19 -10.82 -0.08
N PHE A 309 -1.14 -10.86 -0.12
CA PHE A 309 -1.96 -9.79 0.43
C PHE A 309 -1.71 -9.62 1.94
N SER A 310 -1.51 -8.38 2.35
CA SER A 310 -1.57 -7.94 3.74
C SER A 310 -2.12 -6.52 3.73
N SER A 311 -3.18 -6.25 4.50
CA SER A 311 -3.72 -4.89 4.58
C SER A 311 -2.69 -3.93 5.19
N GLY A 312 -1.92 -4.39 6.17
CA GLY A 312 -0.91 -3.59 6.88
C GLY A 312 -1.45 -2.42 7.72
N ASP A 313 -2.66 -1.93 7.43
CA ASP A 313 -3.34 -0.83 8.14
C ASP A 313 -3.29 -1.05 9.66
N GLY A 314 -2.67 -0.13 10.40
CA GLY A 314 -2.56 -0.19 11.87
C GLY A 314 -1.79 -1.40 12.43
N LEU A 315 -1.15 -2.20 11.57
CA LEU A 315 -0.42 -3.42 11.92
C LEU A 315 1.07 -3.32 11.56
N SER A 316 1.38 -2.80 10.37
CA SER A 316 2.75 -2.61 9.90
C SER A 316 2.96 -1.23 9.28
N HIS A 317 1.91 -0.44 9.10
CA HIS A 317 2.01 0.96 8.71
C HIS A 317 0.84 1.76 9.28
N PHE A 318 0.99 3.08 9.27
CA PHE A 318 -0.05 4.05 9.59
C PHE A 318 0.25 5.37 8.87
N ALA A 319 -0.70 6.29 8.91
CA ALA A 319 -0.54 7.64 8.39
C ALA A 319 -0.71 8.69 9.49
N ILE A 320 -0.06 9.84 9.33
CA ILE A 320 -0.22 11.03 10.16
C ILE A 320 -0.83 12.11 9.28
N MET A 321 -2.01 12.61 9.66
CA MET A 321 -2.73 13.66 8.96
C MET A 321 -2.13 15.05 9.23
N PRO A 322 -2.38 16.05 8.36
CA PRO A 322 -1.93 17.43 8.58
C PRO A 322 -2.46 18.07 9.87
N THR A 323 -3.53 17.53 10.47
CA THR A 323 -4.07 17.96 11.77
C THR A 323 -3.21 17.48 12.96
N GLY A 324 -2.39 16.46 12.76
CA GLY A 324 -1.68 15.73 13.81
C GLY A 324 -2.33 14.40 14.22
N ASP A 325 -3.53 14.11 13.71
CA ASP A 325 -4.21 12.84 13.96
C ASP A 325 -3.49 11.67 13.29
N VAL A 326 -3.37 10.56 14.01
CA VAL A 326 -2.75 9.34 13.52
C VAL A 326 -3.83 8.33 13.16
N ILE A 327 -3.83 7.86 11.92
CA ILE A 327 -4.83 6.93 11.38
C ILE A 327 -4.16 5.66 10.87
N GLY A 328 -4.80 4.50 11.03
CA GLY A 328 -4.26 3.22 10.56
C GLY A 328 -4.25 3.06 9.05
N SER A 329 -5.25 3.61 8.38
CA SER A 329 -5.42 3.47 6.93
C SER A 329 -5.17 4.80 6.21
N ALA A 330 -4.29 4.79 5.22
CA ALA A 330 -3.91 5.98 4.46
C ALA A 330 -4.96 6.43 3.41
N VAL A 331 -6.15 5.80 3.37
CA VAL A 331 -7.27 6.15 2.48
C VAL A 331 -8.51 6.69 3.21
N LEU A 332 -8.56 6.55 4.54
CA LEU A 332 -9.65 7.03 5.38
C LEU A 332 -9.25 8.33 6.10
N HIS A 333 -9.11 9.43 5.34
CA HIS A 333 -8.66 10.73 5.85
C HIS A 333 -9.78 11.44 6.63
N ASP A 334 -10.21 10.85 7.73
CA ASP A 334 -11.28 11.36 8.59
C ASP A 334 -10.85 11.18 10.06
N VAL A 335 -11.02 12.24 10.85
CA VAL A 335 -10.66 12.29 12.28
C VAL A 335 -11.43 11.26 13.11
N ALA A 336 -12.59 10.78 12.63
CA ALA A 336 -13.32 9.68 13.25
C ALA A 336 -12.49 8.37 13.32
N TYR A 337 -11.48 8.23 12.46
CA TYR A 337 -10.57 7.08 12.45
C TYR A 337 -9.24 7.34 13.17
N SER A 338 -9.11 8.48 13.87
CA SER A 338 -7.93 8.81 14.68
C SER A 338 -7.73 7.81 15.81
N GLU A 339 -6.48 7.45 16.04
CA GLU A 339 -5.99 6.61 17.14
C GLU A 339 -5.28 7.42 18.23
N GLY A 340 -5.17 8.74 18.03
CA GLY A 340 -4.47 9.67 18.90
C GLY A 340 -3.90 10.84 18.11
N ASN A 341 -3.55 11.92 18.81
CA ASN A 341 -3.01 13.12 18.20
C ASN A 341 -1.60 13.40 18.71
N ILE A 342 -0.67 13.65 17.77
CA ILE A 342 0.74 13.90 18.07
C ILE A 342 0.99 15.21 18.84
N LYS A 343 -0.02 16.08 18.96
CA LYS A 343 0.06 17.30 19.77
C LYS A 343 -0.11 16.98 21.27
N GLU A 344 -0.71 15.84 21.59
CA GLU A 344 -1.07 15.45 22.95
C GLU A 344 -0.23 14.27 23.46
N GLN A 345 0.22 13.40 22.55
CA GLN A 345 0.91 12.15 22.89
C GLN A 345 2.13 11.95 21.98
N THR A 346 3.11 11.19 22.45
CA THR A 346 4.22 10.76 21.58
C THR A 346 3.74 9.73 20.57
N LEU A 347 4.37 9.66 19.40
CA LEU A 347 3.99 8.70 18.37
C LEU A 347 4.15 7.25 18.83
N LYS A 348 5.14 7.00 19.71
CA LYS A 348 5.39 5.70 20.32
C LYS A 348 4.25 5.27 21.25
N GLU A 349 3.67 6.19 22.02
CA GLU A 349 2.51 5.90 22.87
C GLU A 349 1.27 5.59 22.04
N ILE A 350 0.98 6.42 21.03
CA ILE A 350 -0.14 6.18 20.10
C ILE A 350 0.02 4.82 19.42
N TRP A 351 1.22 4.49 18.94
CA TRP A 351 1.49 3.17 18.35
C TRP A 351 1.38 2.04 19.37
N ARG A 352 1.85 2.19 20.60
CA ARG A 352 1.78 1.11 21.60
C ARG A 352 0.34 0.83 22.01
N ASP A 353 -0.41 1.87 22.36
CA ASP A 353 -1.68 1.73 23.08
C ASP A 353 -2.90 1.79 22.13
N GLY A 354 -2.79 2.52 21.03
CA GLY A 354 -3.84 2.68 20.02
C GLY A 354 -3.98 1.51 19.05
N PHE A 355 -4.69 1.76 17.95
CA PHE A 355 -4.91 0.85 16.81
C PHE A 355 -5.67 -0.44 17.17
N GLN A 356 -6.39 -0.48 18.29
CA GLN A 356 -7.08 -1.69 18.73
C GLN A 356 -8.12 -2.17 17.71
N ARG A 357 -8.78 -1.25 16.99
CA ARG A 357 -9.74 -1.60 15.92
C ARG A 357 -9.10 -2.35 14.74
N TYR A 358 -7.79 -2.19 14.53
CA TYR A 358 -7.02 -2.89 13.51
C TYR A 358 -6.41 -4.19 14.04
N ARG A 359 -5.92 -4.17 15.29
CA ARG A 359 -5.19 -5.27 15.95
C ARG A 359 -6.12 -6.37 16.48
N GLN A 360 -7.31 -5.97 16.91
CA GLN A 360 -8.36 -6.84 17.42
C GLN A 360 -9.68 -6.55 16.69
N PRO A 361 -9.73 -6.80 15.37
CA PRO A 361 -10.90 -6.46 14.60
C PRO A 361 -12.07 -7.38 14.95
N VAL A 362 -13.24 -6.79 15.18
CA VAL A 362 -14.51 -7.52 15.21
C VAL A 362 -14.94 -7.75 13.77
N LEU A 363 -15.10 -9.02 13.39
CA LEU A 363 -15.48 -9.42 12.03
C LEU A 363 -16.93 -9.96 12.01
N PRO A 364 -17.64 -9.85 10.87
CA PRO A 364 -18.93 -10.50 10.69
C PRO A 364 -18.86 -12.02 10.85
N ASP A 365 -19.93 -12.66 11.30
CA ASP A 365 -19.97 -14.11 11.57
C ASP A 365 -19.56 -14.96 10.35
N ALA A 366 -20.01 -14.57 9.17
CA ALA A 366 -19.65 -15.22 7.90
C ALA A 366 -18.13 -15.25 7.63
N CYS A 367 -17.34 -14.37 8.25
CA CYS A 367 -15.88 -14.39 8.14
C CYS A 367 -15.26 -15.51 8.98
N TYR A 368 -15.80 -15.85 10.14
CA TYR A 368 -15.25 -16.89 11.02
C TYR A 368 -15.38 -18.29 10.42
N GLU A 369 -16.40 -18.51 9.61
CA GLU A 369 -16.62 -19.76 8.86
C GLU A 369 -15.91 -19.77 7.49
N CYS A 370 -15.34 -18.63 7.07
CA CYS A 370 -14.72 -18.51 5.76
C CYS A 370 -13.34 -19.18 5.71
N ARG A 371 -13.16 -20.12 4.76
CA ARG A 371 -11.88 -20.80 4.52
C ARG A 371 -10.71 -19.84 4.25
N TYR A 372 -10.98 -18.62 3.78
CA TYR A 372 -9.97 -17.62 3.45
C TYR A 372 -9.67 -16.63 4.59
N LEU A 373 -10.29 -16.77 5.77
CA LEU A 373 -10.17 -15.80 6.87
C LEU A 373 -8.72 -15.41 7.19
N TYR A 374 -7.81 -16.37 7.32
CA TYR A 374 -6.42 -16.07 7.70
C TYR A 374 -5.60 -15.40 6.60
N ALA A 375 -5.97 -15.65 5.33
CA ALA A 375 -5.39 -15.01 4.16
C ALA A 375 -5.95 -13.60 3.95
N CYS A 376 -7.25 -13.42 4.23
CA CYS A 376 -7.99 -12.19 3.99
C CYS A 376 -7.92 -11.19 5.17
N GLY A 377 -7.94 -11.69 6.40
CA GLY A 377 -8.04 -10.87 7.61
C GLY A 377 -9.37 -10.12 7.76
N GLY A 378 -10.38 -10.40 6.93
CA GLY A 378 -11.61 -9.63 6.84
C GLY A 378 -11.54 -8.43 5.87
N GLY A 379 -10.50 -8.35 5.02
CA GLY A 379 -10.28 -7.26 4.08
C GLY A 379 -9.50 -6.08 4.69
N THR A 380 -9.31 -5.02 3.92
CA THR A 380 -8.74 -3.77 4.47
C THR A 380 -9.71 -3.13 5.44
N TYR A 381 -9.22 -2.22 6.30
CA TYR A 381 -10.12 -1.53 7.21
C TYR A 381 -11.08 -0.59 6.46
N ALA A 382 -10.58 0.09 5.42
CA ALA A 382 -11.36 0.96 4.55
C ALA A 382 -12.58 0.26 3.92
N MET A 383 -12.40 -0.96 3.41
CA MET A 383 -13.51 -1.73 2.82
C MET A 383 -14.58 -2.08 3.86
N ARG A 384 -14.16 -2.46 5.07
CA ARG A 384 -15.08 -2.83 6.16
C ARG A 384 -15.99 -1.68 6.57
N VAL A 385 -15.44 -0.46 6.62
CA VAL A 385 -16.19 0.73 7.02
C VAL A 385 -17.09 1.26 5.89
N GLY A 386 -16.63 1.18 4.64
CA GLY A 386 -17.41 1.64 3.48
C GLY A 386 -18.57 0.73 3.08
N ASN A 387 -18.85 -0.34 3.84
CA ASN A 387 -19.77 -1.42 3.49
C ASN A 387 -19.49 -2.03 2.10
N ARG A 388 -18.26 -1.92 1.59
CA ARG A 388 -17.86 -2.41 0.27
C ARG A 388 -17.40 -3.85 0.40
N HIS A 389 -18.14 -4.69 -0.28
CA HIS A 389 -18.28 -6.10 0.04
C HIS A 389 -17.00 -6.91 -0.11
N CYS A 390 -16.94 -7.93 0.75
CA CYS A 390 -16.10 -9.10 0.59
C CYS A 390 -16.13 -9.57 -0.88
N LEU A 391 -14.98 -9.53 -1.55
CA LEU A 391 -14.87 -9.94 -2.96
C LEU A 391 -14.95 -11.47 -3.15
N LYS A 392 -15.38 -12.23 -2.13
CA LYS A 392 -15.47 -13.70 -2.15
C LYS A 392 -16.25 -14.23 -3.34
N GLN A 393 -17.27 -13.51 -3.80
CA GLN A 393 -18.08 -13.85 -4.98
C GLN A 393 -17.25 -13.84 -6.28
N LEU A 394 -16.16 -13.05 -6.33
CA LEU A 394 -15.21 -13.07 -7.45
C LEU A 394 -14.33 -14.32 -7.47
N TRP A 395 -14.21 -15.03 -6.34
CA TRP A 395 -13.27 -16.14 -6.17
C TRP A 395 -13.94 -17.51 -6.28
N GLU A 396 -15.22 -17.60 -5.93
CA GLU A 396 -15.95 -18.87 -5.82
C GLU A 396 -16.95 -19.11 -6.98
N GLY A 397 -17.12 -18.16 -7.89
CA GLY A 397 -18.11 -18.23 -8.99
C GLY A 397 -17.54 -18.10 -10.41
N GLY A 398 -16.22 -18.25 -10.60
CA GLY A 398 -15.62 -18.28 -11.93
C GLY A 398 -15.17 -19.69 -12.26
N ASP A 399 -15.58 -20.22 -13.42
CA ASP A 399 -15.09 -21.49 -13.98
C ASP A 399 -13.56 -21.58 -13.83
N GLN A 400 -13.11 -22.43 -12.90
CA GLN A 400 -11.71 -22.85 -12.75
C GLN A 400 -11.48 -24.20 -13.42
#